data_AF-A0A5E4SZV2-F1
#
_entry.id   AF-A0A5E4SZV2-F1
#
_cell.length_a   1.000
_cell.length_b   1.000
_cell.length_c   1.000
_cell.angle_alpha   90.00
_cell.angle_beta   90.00
_cell.angle_gamma   90.00
#
_symmetry.space_group_name_H-M   'P 1'
#
loop_
_entity.id
_entity.type
_entity.pdbx_description
1 polymer ?
#
loop_
_entity_poly.entity_id
_entity_poly.type
_entity_poly.pdbx_seq_one_letter_code
_entity_poly.pdbx_strand_id
1 'polypeptide(L)'
;MAIDQKMRLLGSFMPMGFHTFERNGRRYIPLTRIPYEWSEILPRWLLLQPGRIEHDSLDCDLVEIKPGDSGAGMALRESAWSDFISWMSSVARERLVDLEERAHKGENIGPL
;
A
#
# COMPACT_ATOMS: atom_id res chain seq x y z
N MET A 1 4.59 -18.16 -19.09
CA MET A 1 4.98 -17.16 -18.06
C MET A 1 4.58 -15.75 -18.51
N ALA A 2 3.29 -15.41 -18.46
CA ALA A 2 2.85 -14.06 -18.85
C ALA A 2 1.59 -13.61 -18.10
N ILE A 3 0.64 -14.53 -17.84
CA ILE A 3 -0.62 -14.20 -17.18
C ILE A 3 -0.45 -14.06 -15.66
N ASP A 4 0.14 -15.03 -14.97
CA ASP A 4 0.29 -14.94 -13.50
C ASP A 4 1.18 -13.78 -13.03
N GLN A 5 2.15 -13.37 -13.87
CA GLN A 5 2.96 -12.18 -13.62
C GLN A 5 2.16 -10.90 -13.87
N LYS A 6 1.34 -10.84 -14.93
CA LYS A 6 0.43 -9.70 -15.19
C LYS A 6 -0.66 -9.59 -14.13
N MET A 7 -1.19 -10.72 -13.66
CA MET A 7 -2.17 -10.77 -12.58
C MET A 7 -1.54 -10.37 -11.24
N ARG A 8 -0.26 -10.72 -10.99
CA ARG A 8 0.50 -10.18 -9.85
C ARG A 8 0.71 -8.67 -9.94
N LEU A 9 1.02 -8.14 -11.13
CA LEU A 9 1.16 -6.70 -11.36
C LEU A 9 -0.16 -5.94 -11.14
N LEU A 10 -1.31 -6.54 -11.49
CA LEU A 10 -2.64 -6.04 -11.13
C LEU A 10 -2.92 -6.18 -9.64
N GLY A 11 -2.46 -7.28 -9.03
CA GLY A 11 -2.63 -7.59 -7.60
C GLY A 11 -1.89 -6.63 -6.67
N SER A 12 -0.86 -5.93 -7.14
CA SER A 12 -0.20 -4.85 -6.40
C SER A 12 -0.88 -3.49 -6.58
N PHE A 13 -2.03 -3.41 -7.27
CA PHE A 13 -2.75 -2.17 -7.59
C PHE A 13 -1.77 -1.01 -7.79
N MET A 14 -0.88 -1.15 -8.76
CA MET A 14 -0.23 0.02 -9.33
C MET A 14 -1.05 0.37 -10.56
N PRO A 15 -1.96 1.36 -10.47
CA PRO A 15 -2.49 1.97 -11.69
C PRO A 15 -1.31 2.27 -12.62
N MET A 16 -1.40 1.83 -13.87
CA MET A 16 -0.42 2.19 -14.89
C MET A 16 -0.15 3.70 -14.81
N GLY A 17 1.10 4.11 -14.52
CA GLY A 17 1.49 5.53 -14.56
C GLY A 17 1.88 6.18 -13.23
N PHE A 18 2.08 5.43 -12.14
CA PHE A 18 2.75 6.00 -10.97
C PHE A 18 4.19 6.40 -11.32
N HIS A 19 4.44 7.71 -11.34
CA HIS A 19 5.80 8.24 -11.49
C HIS A 19 6.61 7.83 -10.27
N THR A 20 7.52 6.88 -10.47
CA THR A 20 8.51 6.49 -9.47
C THR A 20 9.81 7.24 -9.69
N PHE A 21 10.64 7.32 -8.66
CA PHE A 21 12.02 7.75 -8.77
C PHE A 21 12.94 6.75 -8.09
N GLU A 22 14.19 6.72 -8.52
CA GLU A 22 15.22 5.88 -7.91
C GLU A 22 16.11 6.69 -6.95
N ARG A 23 16.42 6.08 -5.80
CA ARG A 23 17.39 6.60 -4.83
C ARG A 23 18.09 5.41 -4.18
N ASN A 24 19.42 5.42 -4.15
CA ASN A 24 20.24 4.35 -3.58
C ASN A 24 19.87 2.94 -4.10
N GLY A 25 19.56 2.81 -5.39
CA GLY A 25 19.16 1.54 -6.01
C GLY A 25 17.76 1.03 -5.63
N ARG A 26 16.95 1.86 -4.97
CA ARG A 26 15.57 1.54 -4.58
C ARG A 26 14.59 2.48 -5.27
N ARG A 27 13.41 1.94 -5.59
CA ARG A 27 12.31 2.69 -6.23
C ARG A 27 11.32 3.20 -5.19
N TYR A 28 10.93 4.45 -5.36
CA TYR A 28 10.04 5.18 -4.46
C TYR A 28 8.89 5.81 -5.22
N ILE A 29 7.74 5.88 -4.55
CA ILE A 29 6.48 6.46 -5.00
C ILE A 29 6.21 7.71 -4.16
N PRO A 30 6.19 8.92 -4.75
CA PRO A 30 5.77 10.12 -4.04
C PRO A 30 4.36 9.93 -3.45
N LEU A 31 4.16 10.29 -2.18
CA LEU A 31 2.84 10.18 -1.53
C LEU A 31 1.77 11.00 -2.26
N THR A 32 2.15 12.09 -2.93
CA THR A 32 1.27 12.92 -3.77
C THR A 32 0.69 12.17 -4.98
N ARG A 33 1.27 11.02 -5.33
CA ARG A 33 0.74 10.17 -6.38
C ARG A 33 -0.23 9.13 -5.85
N ILE A 34 -0.14 8.76 -4.56
CA ILE A 34 -0.98 7.71 -3.97
C ILE A 34 -2.46 8.15 -4.04
N PRO A 35 -3.39 7.27 -4.43
CA PRO A 35 -4.79 7.65 -4.56
C PRO A 35 -5.36 8.14 -3.22
N TYR A 36 -6.18 9.18 -3.27
CA TYR A 36 -6.70 9.87 -2.09
C TYR A 36 -7.51 8.94 -1.18
N GLU A 37 -8.16 7.92 -1.74
CA GLU A 37 -8.94 6.91 -1.03
C GLU A 37 -8.11 6.15 0.02
N TRP A 38 -6.79 6.09 -0.16
CA TRP A 38 -5.88 5.41 0.76
C TRP A 38 -5.25 6.33 1.79
N SER A 39 -5.50 7.64 1.72
CA SER A 39 -4.87 8.65 2.57
C SER A 39 -5.18 8.45 4.06
N GLU A 40 -6.31 7.84 4.41
CA GLU A 40 -6.66 7.54 5.80
C GLU A 40 -6.12 6.19 6.30
N ILE A 41 -5.97 5.22 5.39
CA ILE A 41 -5.65 3.83 5.74
C ILE A 41 -4.15 3.60 5.73
N LEU A 42 -3.45 4.10 4.72
CA LEU A 42 -2.01 3.90 4.56
C LEU A 42 -1.19 4.40 5.76
N PRO A 43 -1.44 5.61 6.32
CA PRO A 43 -0.71 6.07 7.51
C PRO A 43 -0.96 5.17 8.73
N ARG A 44 -2.21 4.70 8.91
CA ARG A 44 -2.54 3.78 10.02
C ARG A 44 -1.81 2.45 9.87
N TRP A 45 -1.76 1.90 8.67
CA TRP A 45 -1.02 0.68 8.37
C TRP A 45 0.48 0.83 8.63
N LEU A 46 1.07 1.97 8.24
CA LEU A 46 2.47 2.29 8.52
C LEU A 46 2.71 2.36 10.04
N LEU A 47 1.85 3.04 10.80
CA LEU A 47 2.00 3.22 12.25
C LEU A 47 1.99 1.90 13.04
N LEU A 48 1.39 0.84 12.49
CA LEU A 48 1.44 -0.50 13.08
C LEU A 48 2.80 -1.19 12.90
N GLN A 49 3.72 -0.60 12.12
CA GLN A 49 5.00 -1.18 11.74
C GLN A 49 6.14 -0.16 11.96
N PRO A 50 6.47 0.16 13.22
CA PRO A 50 7.41 1.24 13.56
C PRO A 50 8.78 1.09 12.88
N GLY A 51 9.29 -0.14 12.72
CA GLY A 51 10.56 -0.41 12.03
C GLY A 51 10.59 0.00 10.55
N ARG A 52 9.43 0.31 9.93
CA ARG A 52 9.34 0.82 8.55
C ARG A 52 9.41 2.34 8.44
N ILE A 53 9.22 3.07 9.54
CA ILE A 53 9.15 4.55 9.57
C ILE A 53 10.34 5.17 10.32
N GLU A 54 11.20 4.37 10.96
CA GLU A 54 12.35 4.89 11.70
C GLU A 54 13.24 5.76 10.80
N HIS A 55 13.22 7.07 11.08
CA HIS A 55 14.15 8.04 10.51
C HIS A 55 15.57 7.55 10.83
N ASP A 56 16.45 7.58 9.82
CA ASP A 56 17.87 7.16 9.87
C ASP A 56 18.17 5.67 9.66
N SER A 57 17.15 4.81 9.53
CA SER A 57 17.38 3.44 9.04
C SER A 57 17.61 3.45 7.52
N LEU A 58 18.70 2.82 7.08
CA LEU A 58 18.91 2.51 5.66
C LEU A 58 17.71 1.77 5.06
N ASP A 59 16.94 1.05 5.88
CA ASP A 59 15.82 0.22 5.47
C ASP A 59 14.45 0.89 5.63
N CYS A 60 14.40 2.17 6.01
CA CYS A 60 13.15 2.93 6.13
C CYS A 60 12.36 3.00 4.81
N ASP A 61 11.08 2.64 4.87
CA ASP A 61 10.20 2.61 3.72
C ASP A 61 9.63 3.99 3.39
N LEU A 62 9.65 4.93 4.33
CA LEU A 62 9.18 6.30 4.16
C LEU A 62 10.35 7.29 4.17
N VAL A 63 10.49 8.10 3.12
CA VAL A 63 11.62 9.03 2.97
C VAL A 63 11.16 10.40 2.50
N GLU A 64 11.90 11.44 2.85
CA GLU A 64 11.78 12.75 2.21
C GLU A 64 12.22 12.67 0.74
N ILE A 65 11.44 13.27 -0.16
CA ILE A 65 11.75 13.33 -1.60
C ILE A 65 13.06 14.08 -1.81
N LYS A 66 13.24 15.21 -1.10
CA LYS A 66 14.49 15.95 -1.02
C LYS A 66 14.91 16.05 0.46
N PRO A 67 16.04 15.44 0.84
CA PRO A 67 16.52 15.50 2.22
C PRO A 67 16.68 16.94 2.72
N GLY A 68 16.07 17.24 3.87
CA GLY A 68 16.12 18.55 4.50
C GLY A 68 15.14 19.59 3.93
N ASP A 69 14.31 19.22 2.95
CA ASP A 69 13.26 20.07 2.40
C ASP A 69 11.89 19.42 2.63
N SER A 70 11.28 19.74 3.76
CA SER A 70 9.95 19.26 4.14
C SER A 70 8.85 19.70 3.15
N GLY A 71 9.08 20.76 2.38
CA GLY A 71 8.18 21.23 1.32
C GLY A 71 8.18 20.35 0.08
N ALA A 72 9.23 19.56 -0.14
CA ALA A 72 9.29 18.60 -1.24
C ALA A 72 8.35 17.40 -1.05
N GLY A 73 7.91 17.14 0.19
CA GLY A 73 7.02 16.04 0.54
C GLY A 73 7.74 14.70 0.74
N MET A 74 6.93 13.66 0.97
CA MET A 74 7.40 12.32 1.33
C MET A 74 7.15 11.31 0.20
N ALA A 75 7.90 10.22 0.20
CA ALA A 75 7.75 9.10 -0.70
C ALA A 75 7.83 7.77 0.04
N LEU A 76 7.05 6.81 -0.44
CA LEU A 76 6.98 5.44 0.05
C LEU A 76 7.77 4.52 -0.89
N ARG A 77 8.50 3.55 -0.34
CA ARG A 77 9.17 2.52 -1.14
C ARG A 77 8.14 1.68 -1.91
N GLU A 78 8.44 1.37 -3.17
CA GLU A 78 7.55 0.57 -4.03
C GLU A 78 7.23 -0.82 -3.43
N SER A 79 8.20 -1.45 -2.75
CA SER A 79 7.96 -2.72 -2.04
C SER A 79 6.99 -2.57 -0.87
N ALA A 80 7.07 -1.47 -0.12
CA ALA A 80 6.14 -1.19 0.98
C ALA A 80 4.72 -0.92 0.49
N TRP A 81 4.58 -0.28 -0.68
CA TRP A 81 3.28 -0.19 -1.36
C TRP A 81 2.73 -1.57 -1.70
N SER A 82 3.57 -2.46 -2.24
CA SER A 82 3.17 -3.83 -2.56
C SER A 82 2.74 -4.62 -1.31
N ASP A 83 3.43 -4.42 -0.19
CA ASP A 83 3.08 -5.00 1.10
C ASP A 83 1.74 -4.46 1.62
N PHE A 84 1.51 -3.15 1.49
CA PHE A 84 0.24 -2.51 1.85
C PHE A 84 -0.94 -3.08 1.07
N ILE A 85 -0.81 -3.23 -0.25
CA ILE A 85 -1.88 -3.81 -1.09
C ILE A 85 -2.10 -5.29 -0.78
N SER A 86 -1.03 -6.04 -0.48
CA SER A 86 -1.13 -7.44 -0.07
C SER A 86 -1.88 -7.56 1.26
N TRP A 87 -1.58 -6.69 2.23
CA TRP A 87 -2.30 -6.62 3.50
C TRP A 87 -3.78 -6.27 3.30
N MET A 88 -4.10 -5.23 2.52
CA MET A 88 -5.47 -4.85 2.18
C MET A 88 -6.25 -6.03 1.56
N SER A 89 -5.62 -6.77 0.65
CA SER A 89 -6.22 -7.93 -0.01
C SER A 89 -6.48 -9.08 0.98
N SER A 90 -5.60 -9.29 1.96
CA SER A 90 -5.81 -10.27 3.03
C SER A 90 -7.00 -9.89 3.90
N VAL A 91 -7.05 -8.63 4.35
CA VAL A 91 -8.15 -8.12 5.17
C VAL A 91 -9.48 -8.22 4.41
N ALA A 92 -9.51 -7.82 3.14
CA ALA A 92 -10.71 -7.92 2.32
C ALA A 92 -11.19 -9.37 2.16
N ARG A 93 -10.26 -10.32 1.97
CA ARG A 93 -10.58 -11.75 1.89
C ARG A 93 -11.16 -12.28 3.19
N GLU A 94 -10.53 -11.97 4.33
CA GLU A 94 -11.01 -12.39 5.65
C GLU A 94 -12.42 -11.84 5.93
N ARG A 95 -12.67 -10.58 5.57
CA ARG A 95 -13.99 -9.97 5.71
C ARG A 95 -15.02 -10.57 4.76
N LEU A 96 -14.63 -10.92 3.53
CA LEU A 96 -15.52 -11.59 2.60
C LEU A 96 -15.97 -12.96 3.12
N VAL A 97 -15.05 -13.75 3.66
CA VAL A 97 -15.37 -15.06 4.27
C VAL A 97 -16.36 -14.90 5.43
N ASP A 98 -16.15 -13.92 6.31
CA ASP A 98 -17.07 -13.63 7.42
C ASP A 98 -18.47 -13.24 6.91
N LEU A 99 -18.54 -12.39 5.87
CA LEU A 99 -19.81 -12.02 5.25
C LEU A 99 -20.49 -13.23 4.59
N GLU A 100 -19.74 -14.09 3.90
CA GLU A 100 -20.27 -15.31 3.29
C GLU A 100 -20.86 -16.24 4.38
N GLU A 101 -20.17 -16.46 5.49
CA GLU A 101 -20.69 -17.27 6.59
C GLU A 101 -21.98 -16.69 7.21
N ARG A 102 -22.02 -15.37 7.41
CA ARG A 102 -23.20 -14.69 7.97
C ARG A 102 -24.39 -14.75 7.02
N ALA A 103 -24.16 -14.58 5.72
CA ALA A 103 -25.19 -14.75 4.70
C ALA A 103 -25.74 -16.19 4.68
N HIS A 104 -24.88 -17.21 4.79
CA HIS A 104 -25.31 -18.61 4.90
C HIS A 104 -26.16 -18.88 6.16
N LYS A 105 -25.92 -18.14 7.25
CA LYS A 105 -26.73 -18.19 8.48
C LYS A 105 -28.05 -17.42 8.38
N GLY A 106 -28.35 -16.82 7.22
CA GLY A 106 -29.58 -16.09 6.96
C GLY A 106 -29.57 -14.64 7.45
N GLU A 107 -28.42 -14.08 7.82
CA GLU A 107 -28.32 -12.66 8.12
C GLU A 107 -28.50 -11.82 6.86
N ASN A 108 -29.26 -10.74 6.97
CA ASN A 108 -29.45 -9.81 5.85
C ASN A 108 -28.24 -8.87 5.77
N ILE A 109 -27.35 -9.16 4.84
CA ILE A 109 -26.18 -8.33 4.57
C ILE A 109 -26.63 -7.27 3.56
N GLY A 110 -26.88 -6.06 4.04
CA GLY A 110 -27.30 -4.93 3.20
C GLY A 110 -26.31 -4.63 2.07
N PRO A 111 -26.65 -3.70 1.15
CA PRO A 111 -25.72 -3.33 0.09
C PRO A 111 -24.43 -2.77 0.73
N LEU A 112 -23.31 -3.39 0.37
CA LEU A 112 -21.96 -2.87 0.65
C LEU A 112 -21.81 -1.43 0.15
#